data_AF-A0A858AR39-F1
#
_entry.id   AF-A0A858AR39-F1
#
_cell.length_a   1.000
_cell.length_b   1.000
_cell.length_c   1.000
_cell.angle_alpha   90.00
_cell.angle_beta   90.00
_cell.angle_gamma   90.00
#
_symmetry.space_group_name_H-M   'P 1'
#
loop_
_entity.id
_entity.type
_entity.pdbx_description
1 polymer ?
#
loop_
_entity_poly.entity_id
_entity_poly.type
_entity_poly.pdbx_seq_one_letter_code
_entity_poly.pdbx_strand_id
1 'polypeptide(L)' 'MSQDQFLDKWGSDFNVENTEKSFKLVRKETGKAVIWVTSKNHNVGMAGLPNIEIVADFIDLCREVIKPW' A
#
# COMPACT_ATOMS: atom_id res chain seq x y z
N MET A 1 -3.61 -7.04 -8.33
CA MET A 1 -3.54 -8.25 -7.46
C MET A 1 -4.54 -8.11 -6.33
N SER A 2 -5.10 -9.19 -5.78
CA SER A 2 -6.04 -9.09 -4.66
C SER A 2 -5.33 -8.75 -3.34
N GLN A 3 -6.08 -8.24 -2.35
CA GLN A 3 -5.54 -7.97 -1.02
C GLN A 3 -5.02 -9.24 -0.34
N ASP A 4 -5.72 -10.38 -0.51
CA ASP A 4 -5.28 -11.66 0.04
C ASP A 4 -3.96 -12.12 -0.56
N GLN A 5 -3.78 -11.97 -1.88
CA GLN A 5 -2.51 -12.28 -2.55
C GLN A 5 -1.37 -11.38 -2.05
N PHE A 6 -1.68 -10.10 -1.76
CA PHE A 6 -0.68 -9.17 -1.24
C PHE A 6 -0.28 -9.54 0.19
N LEU A 7 -1.25 -9.87 1.04
CA LEU A 7 -1.00 -10.26 2.42
C LEU A 7 -0.35 -11.64 2.55
N ASP A 8 -0.58 -12.56 1.61
CA ASP A 8 0.16 -13.83 1.57
C ASP A 8 1.65 -13.61 1.34
N LYS A 9 1.99 -12.67 0.44
CA LYS A 9 3.38 -12.35 0.09
C LYS A 9 4.09 -11.44 1.10
N TRP A 10 3.40 -10.42 1.61
CA TRP A 10 3.99 -9.32 2.39
C TRP A 10 3.41 -9.19 3.81
N GLY A 11 2.42 -10.00 4.16
CA GLY A 11 1.70 -9.89 5.42
C GLY A 11 2.53 -10.27 6.65
N SER A 12 3.71 -10.88 6.51
CA SER A 12 4.66 -11.05 7.61
C SER A 12 5.16 -9.70 8.14
N ASP A 13 5.44 -8.78 7.23
CA ASP A 13 6.16 -7.53 7.51
C ASP A 13 5.24 -6.30 7.47
N PHE A 14 4.11 -6.40 6.75
CA PHE A 14 3.25 -5.28 6.46
C PHE A 14 1.78 -5.52 6.77
N ASN A 15 1.09 -4.43 7.06
CA ASN A 15 -0.36 -4.32 7.09
C ASN A 15 -0.81 -3.38 5.99
N VAL A 16 -2.01 -3.63 5.47
CA VAL A 16 -2.70 -2.71 4.57
C VAL A 16 -3.77 -1.99 5.37
N GLU A 17 -3.72 -0.66 5.36
CA GLU A 17 -4.75 0.20 5.97
C GLU A 17 -5.55 0.90 4.87
N ASN A 18 -6.86 0.64 4.84
CA ASN A 18 -7.77 1.31 3.94
C ASN A 18 -8.69 2.24 4.75
N THR A 19 -8.58 3.54 4.48
CA THR A 19 -9.40 4.58 5.11
C THR A 19 -9.99 5.46 4.02
N GLU A 20 -11.08 6.17 4.31
CA GLU A 20 -11.71 7.09 3.34
C GLU A 20 -10.72 8.11 2.74
N LYS A 21 -9.71 8.52 3.52
CA LYS A 21 -8.74 9.55 3.13
C LYS A 21 -7.52 9.00 2.40
N SER A 22 -7.19 7.73 2.64
CA SER A 22 -5.94 7.15 2.15
C SER A 22 -5.91 5.63 2.21
N PHE A 23 -5.17 5.06 1.27
CA PHE A 23 -4.78 3.67 1.25
C PHE A 23 -3.29 3.57 1.56
N LYS A 24 -2.90 2.82 2.58
CA LYS A 24 -1.53 2.79 3.10
C LYS A 24 -1.00 1.38 3.25
N LEU A 25 0.30 1.25 3.05
CA LEU A 25 1.11 0.12 3.47
C LEU A 25 1.89 0.51 4.72
N VAL A 26 1.67 -0.22 5.81
CA VAL A 26 2.25 0.08 7.13
C VAL A 26 3.16 -1.06 7.57
N ARG A 27 4.39 -0.77 7.96
CA ARG A 27 5.32 -1.79 8.46
C ARG A 27 4.96 -2.17 9.89
N LYS A 28 4.77 -3.46 10.16
CA LYS A 28 4.36 -3.99 11.47
C LYS A 28 5.34 -3.66 12.59
N GLU A 29 6.63 -3.81 12.33
CA GLU A 29 7.71 -3.57 13.29
C GLU A 29 7.67 -2.14 13.88
N THR A 30 7.35 -1.14 13.06
CA THR A 30 7.46 0.28 13.44
C THR A 30 6.11 0.99 13.54
N GLY A 31 5.05 0.40 13.02
CA GLY A 31 3.74 1.05 12.85
C GLY A 31 3.74 2.23 11.88
N LYS A 32 4.81 2.42 11.08
CA LYS A 32 4.94 3.55 10.17
C LYS A 32 4.48 3.19 8.76
N ALA A 33 3.79 4.13 8.12
CA ALA A 33 3.44 4.02 6.71
C ALA A 33 4.70 4.13 5.83
N VAL A 34 4.91 3.15 4.97
CA VAL A 34 6.03 3.10 4.02
C VAL A 34 5.63 3.55 2.62
N ILE A 35 4.37 3.29 2.23
CA ILE A 35 3.77 3.74 0.97
C ILE A 35 2.33 4.16 1.28
N TRP A 36 1.86 5.27 0.72
CA TRP A 36 0.46 5.66 0.82
C TRP A 36 -0.02 6.38 -0.42
N VAL A 37 -1.30 6.19 -0.74
CA VAL A 37 -2.03 6.93 -1.76
C VAL A 37 -3.11 7.75 -1.06
N THR A 38 -3.20 9.04 -1.39
CA THR A 38 -4.28 9.90 -0.90
C THR A 38 -5.45 9.87 -1.88
N SER A 39 -6.64 9.54 -1.38
CA SER A 39 -7.83 9.32 -2.24
C SER A 39 -8.31 10.58 -2.94
N LYS A 40 -8.02 11.78 -2.40
CA LYS A 40 -8.54 13.06 -2.92
C LYS A 40 -7.70 13.65 -4.05
N ASN A 41 -6.38 13.49 -3.99
CA ASN A 41 -5.45 14.14 -4.89
C ASN A 41 -4.61 13.14 -5.70
N HIS A 42 -4.82 11.84 -5.50
CA HIS A 42 -4.09 10.75 -6.15
C HIS A 42 -2.57 10.81 -5.97
N ASN A 43 -2.09 11.53 -4.95
CA ASN A 43 -0.68 11.62 -4.65
C ASN A 43 -0.22 10.34 -3.97
N VAL A 44 0.90 9.80 -4.45
CA VAL A 44 1.65 8.72 -3.83
C VAL A 44 2.77 9.32 -2.99
N GLY A 45 2.82 8.94 -1.72
CA GLY A 45 3.93 9.23 -0.84
C GLY A 45 4.66 7.95 -0.45
N MET A 46 5.97 8.05 -0.27
CA MET A 46 6.82 6.94 0.15
C MET A 46 7.80 7.41 1.22
N ALA A 47 8.03 6.59 2.24
CA ALA A 47 9.02 6.85 3.27
C ALA A 47 10.24 5.94 3.06
N GLY A 48 11.38 6.55 2.72
CA GLY A 48 12.62 5.84 2.40
C GLY A 48 12.63 5.29 0.97
N LEU A 49 13.50 4.30 0.72
CA LEU A 49 13.57 3.54 -0.53
C LEU A 49 12.94 2.16 -0.29
N PRO A 50 11.61 2.03 -0.41
CA PRO A 50 10.96 0.72 -0.35
C PRO A 50 11.46 -0.17 -1.50
N ASN A 51 11.52 -1.48 -1.25
CA ASN A 51 11.87 -2.48 -2.27
C ASN A 51 11.00 -2.26 -3.53
N ILE A 52 11.60 -2.15 -4.71
CA ILE A 52 10.85 -1.89 -5.95
C ILE A 52 9.73 -2.90 -6.21
N GLU A 53 9.91 -4.15 -5.77
CA GLU A 53 8.91 -5.20 -5.87
C GLU A 53 7.67 -4.90 -5.01
N ILE A 54 7.87 -4.40 -3.79
CA ILE A 54 6.75 -4.04 -2.91
C ILE A 54 5.98 -2.83 -3.44
N VAL A 55 6.68 -1.91 -4.10
CA VAL A 55 6.06 -0.75 -4.74
C VAL A 55 5.18 -1.20 -5.91
N ALA A 56 5.69 -2.10 -6.76
CA ALA A 56 4.94 -2.65 -7.89
C ALA A 56 3.68 -3.40 -7.43
N ASP A 57 3.82 -4.32 -6.48
CA ASP A 57 2.71 -5.09 -5.93
C ASP A 57 1.66 -4.18 -5.26
N PHE A 58 2.10 -3.15 -4.54
CA PHE A 58 1.19 -2.19 -3.91
C PHE A 58 0.44 -1.34 -4.94
N ILE A 59 1.06 -0.96 -6.05
CA ILE A 59 0.38 -0.26 -7.15
C ILE A 59 -0.68 -1.18 -7.77
N ASP A 60 -0.36 -2.46 -7.98
CA ASP A 60 -1.31 -3.45 -8.50
C ASP A 60 -2.46 -3.75 -7.53
N LEU A 61 -2.24 -3.62 -6.22
CA LEU A 61 -3.30 -3.66 -5.23
C LEU A 61 -4.15 -2.38 -5.28
N CYS A 62 -3.52 -1.21 -5.41
CA CYS A 62 -4.23 0.07 -5.54
C CYS A 62 -5.20 0.08 -6.72
N ARG A 63 -4.85 -0.54 -7.86
CA ARG A 63 -5.72 -0.63 -9.04
C ARG A 63 -7.04 -1.35 -8.78
N GLU A 64 -7.03 -2.35 -7.89
CA GLU A 64 -8.23 -3.11 -7.51
C GLU A 64 -9.09 -2.36 -6.49
N VAL A 65 -8.43 -1.70 -5.51
CA VAL A 65 -9.08 -1.07 -4.36
C VAL A 65 -9.57 0.35 -4.68
N ILE A 66 -8.74 1.10 -5.40
CA ILE A 66 -8.99 2.46 -5.88
C ILE A 66 -9.41 2.34 -7.35
N LYS A 67 -10.62 1.79 -7.59
CA LYS A 67 -11.25 1.75 -8.93
C LYS A 67 -11.24 3.17 -9.56
N PRO A 68 -11.17 3.26 -10.90
CA PRO A 68 -10.26 4.09 -11.70
C PRO A 68 -10.54 5.61 -11.54
N TRP A 69 -9.55 6.51 -11.46
CA TRP A 69 -8.58 6.90 -12.51
C TRP A 69 -9.20 7.18 -13.87
#